data_AF-A0A5K1C3N8-F1
#
_entry.id   AF-A0A5K1C3N8-F1
#
_cell.length_a   1.000
_cell.length_b   1.000
_cell.length_c   1.000
_cell.angle_alpha   90.00
_cell.angle_beta   90.00
_cell.angle_gamma   90.00
#
_symmetry.space_group_name_H-M   'P 1'
#
loop_
_entity.id
_entity.type
_entity.pdbx_description
1 polymer ?
#
loop_
_entity_poly.entity_id
_entity_poly.type
_entity_poly.pdbx_seq_one_letter_code
_entity_poly.pdbx_strand_id
1 'polypeptide(L)' 'RVCGNPHGLIRKYGLMCCRQCFHSNAKAIGFIK' A
#
# COMPACT_ATOMS: atom_id res chain seq x y z
N ARG A 1 -7.84 4.33 -2.09
CA ARG A 1 -6.82 4.79 -3.07
C ARG A 1 -6.03 5.91 -2.40
N VAL A 2 -4.78 5.67 -1.98
CA VAL A 2 -4.04 6.62 -1.11
C VAL A 2 -3.42 7.78 -1.91
N CYS A 3 -2.75 7.47 -3.02
CA CYS A 3 -1.89 8.42 -3.76
C CYS A 3 -2.44 8.80 -5.14
N GLY A 4 -3.62 8.29 -5.54
CA GLY A 4 -4.17 8.48 -6.89
C GLY A 4 -3.39 7.81 -8.04
N ASN A 5 -2.16 7.37 -7.82
CA ASN A 5 -1.30 6.75 -8.84
C ASN A 5 -1.90 5.44 -9.36
N PRO A 6 -2.17 5.30 -10.68
CA PRO A 6 -2.68 4.06 -11.26
C PRO A 6 -1.60 2.96 -11.34
N HIS A 7 -0.32 3.32 -11.33
CA HIS A 7 0.78 2.36 -11.43
C HIS A 7 1.13 1.74 -10.08
N GLY A 8 1.39 0.43 -10.08
CA GLY A 8 1.88 -0.29 -8.90
C GLY A 8 0.88 -0.31 -7.74
N LEU A 9 -0.41 -0.30 -8.04
CA LEU A 9 -1.47 -0.46 -7.06
C LEU A 9 -1.48 -1.90 -6.54
N ILE A 10 -1.15 -2.09 -5.27
CA ILE A 10 -1.32 -3.36 -4.58
C ILE A 10 -2.80 -3.51 -4.31
N ARG A 11 -3.40 -4.61 -4.80
CA ARG A 11 -4.81 -5.00 -4.59
C ARG A 11 -4.96 -6.23 -3.69
N LYS A 12 -3.83 -6.80 -3.27
CA LYS A 12 -3.77 -7.98 -2.41
C LYS A 12 -4.34 -7.63 -1.05
N TYR A 13 -5.07 -8.57 -0.44
CA TYR A 13 -5.67 -8.38 0.89
C TYR A 13 -6.66 -7.20 0.99
N GLY A 14 -7.25 -6.76 -0.13
CA GLY A 14 -8.18 -5.63 -0.15
C GLY A 14 -7.52 -4.26 0.07
N LEU A 15 -6.19 -4.19 0.11
CA LEU A 15 -5.46 -2.93 0.17
C LEU A 15 -5.66 -2.19 -1.15
N MET A 16 -5.91 -0.88 -1.11
CA MET A 16 -6.03 -0.02 -2.31
C MET A 16 -4.93 1.04 -2.29
N CYS A 17 -3.69 0.56 -2.21
CA CYS A 17 -2.52 1.38 -1.94
C CYS A 17 -1.43 1.13 -2.99
N CYS A 18 -0.74 2.18 -3.44
CA CYS A 18 0.40 2.02 -4.34
C CYS A 18 1.62 1.48 -3.57
N ARG A 19 2.56 0.82 -4.26
CA ARG A 19 3.76 0.20 -3.64
C ARG A 19 4.55 1.13 -2.72
N GLN A 20 4.68 2.40 -3.10
CA GLN A 20 5.40 3.42 -2.34
C GLN A 20 4.67 3.74 -1.04
N CYS A 21 3.37 4.01 -1.12
CA CYS A 21 2.55 4.25 0.05
C CYS A 21 2.40 3.00 0.94
N PHE A 22 2.46 1.79 0.38
CA PHE A 22 2.46 0.57 1.17
C PHE A 22 3.70 0.48 2.05
N HIS A 23 4.89 0.80 1.54
CA HIS A 23 6.12 0.77 2.35
C HIS A 23 6.08 1.79 3.50
N SER A 24 5.60 3.01 3.26
CA SER A 24 5.46 4.03 4.29
C SER A 24 4.43 3.65 5.37
N ASN A 25 3.37 2.93 4.98
CA ASN A 25 2.29 2.53 5.89
C ASN A 25 2.44 1.10 6.42
N ALA A 26 3.43 0.33 5.98
CA ALA A 26 3.56 -1.10 6.28
C ALA A 26 3.55 -1.37 7.79
N LYS A 27 4.28 -0.54 8.55
CA LYS A 27 4.35 -0.62 10.02
C LYS A 27 3.00 -0.34 10.68
N ALA A 28 2.22 0.60 10.14
CA ALA A 28 0.88 0.94 10.65
C ALA A 28 -0.16 -0.13 10.29
N ILE A 29 0.01 -0.80 9.14
CA ILE A 29 -0.82 -1.95 8.73
C ILE A 29 -0.47 -3.21 9.54
N GLY A 30 0.65 -3.22 10.26
CA GLY A 30 1.10 -4.35 11.06
C GLY A 30 1.97 -5.35 10.30
N PHE A 31 2.46 -4.98 9.11
CA PHE A 31 3.50 -5.75 8.44
C PHE A 31 4.85 -5.46 9.11
N ILE A 32 5.33 -6.43 9.88
CA ILE A 32 6.69 -6.49 10.40
C ILE A 32 7.56 -7.21 9.36
N LYS A 33 8.81 -6.77 9.22
CA LYS A 33 9.75 -7.28 8.22
C LYS A 33 10.03 -8.77 8.41
#